data_AF-A0A661RJ17-F1
#
_entry.id   AF-A0A661RJ17-F1
#
_cell.length_a   1.000
_cell.length_b   1.000
_cell.length_c   1.000
_cell.angle_alpha   90.00
_cell.angle_beta   90.00
_cell.angle_gamma   90.00
#
_symmetry.space_group_name_H-M   'P 1'
#
loop_
_entity.id
_entity.type
_entity.pdbx_description
1 polymer ?
#
loop_
_entity_poly.entity_id
_entity_poly.type
_entity_poly.pdbx_seq_one_letter_code
_entity_poly.pdbx_strand_id
1 'polypeptide(L)'
;MSSVKFTSGALHDLGRLHNFLRSKNPAASKKAAKIIVQSIRILEQYPQIGRPRDDMNPEYRELVIGFGHHGYVALYRLDGGSAIVVAIRHQLEAGYEANNG
;
A
#
# COMPACT_ATOMS: atom_id res chain seq x y z
N MET A 1 -8.21 -16.78 11.80
CA MET A 1 -7.07 -16.55 10.90
C MET A 1 -7.31 -15.22 10.22
N SER A 2 -6.38 -14.28 10.34
CA SER A 2 -6.49 -12.98 9.67
C SER A 2 -6.19 -13.16 8.19
N SER A 3 -6.99 -12.56 7.31
CA SER A 3 -6.78 -12.62 5.86
C SER A 3 -6.64 -11.22 5.28
N VAL A 4 -5.94 -11.13 4.15
CA VAL A 4 -5.86 -9.91 3.36
C VAL A 4 -6.83 -10.01 2.19
N LYS A 5 -7.62 -8.96 1.98
CA LYS A 5 -8.50 -8.81 0.83
C LYS A 5 -8.21 -7.49 0.11
N PHE A 6 -8.38 -7.46 -1.20
CA PHE A 6 -8.23 -6.25 -2.01
C PHE A 6 -9.60 -5.83 -2.54
N THR A 7 -9.89 -4.53 -2.48
CA THR A 7 -11.02 -3.97 -3.21
C THR A 7 -10.68 -3.85 -4.71
N SER A 8 -11.71 -3.67 -5.54
CA SER A 8 -11.51 -3.36 -6.96
C SER A 8 -10.69 -2.08 -7.18
N GLY A 9 -10.81 -1.09 -6.29
CA GLY A 9 -10.00 0.13 -6.30
C GLY A 9 -8.51 -0.16 -6.11
N ALA A 10 -8.17 -0.94 -5.08
CA ALA A 10 -6.78 -1.33 -4.82
C ALA A 10 -6.17 -2.15 -5.97
N LEU A 11 -6.95 -3.02 -6.62
CA LEU A 11 -6.51 -3.78 -7.78
C LEU A 11 -6.27 -2.86 -9.01
N HIS A 12 -7.12 -1.86 -9.21
CA HIS A 12 -6.91 -0.85 -10.26
C HIS A 12 -5.62 -0.07 -9.99
N ASP A 13 -5.41 0.39 -8.75
CA ASP A 13 -4.21 1.12 -8.35
C ASP A 13 -2.94 0.33 -8.66
N LEU A 14 -2.89 -0.97 -8.32
CA LEU A 14 -1.76 -1.85 -8.67
C LEU A 14 -1.53 -1.89 -10.18
N GLY A 15 -2.60 -2.02 -10.98
CA GLY A 15 -2.51 -2.02 -12.44
C GLY A 15 -1.95 -0.71 -12.98
N ARG A 16 -2.43 0.43 -12.48
CA ARG A 16 -1.95 1.77 -12.84
C ARG A 16 -0.47 1.95 -12.50
N LEU A 17 -0.07 1.61 -11.27
CA LEU A 17 1.32 1.70 -10.81
C LEU A 17 2.25 0.79 -11.63
N HIS A 18 1.82 -0.46 -11.88
CA HIS A 18 2.58 -1.39 -12.69
C HIS A 18 2.78 -0.86 -14.13
N ASN A 19 1.73 -0.32 -14.75
CA ASN A 19 1.81 0.23 -16.10
C ASN A 19 2.74 1.47 -16.17
N PHE A 20 2.58 2.40 -15.23
CA PHE A 20 3.42 3.60 -15.13
C PHE A 20 4.91 3.26 -15.01
N LEU A 21 5.26 2.33 -14.13
CA LEU A 21 6.64 1.89 -13.96
C LEU A 21 7.14 1.08 -15.16
N ARG A 22 6.29 0.25 -15.77
CA ARG A 22 6.69 -0.60 -16.90
C ARG A 22 7.14 0.23 -18.10
N SER A 23 6.46 1.35 -18.37
CA SER A 23 6.84 2.28 -19.44
C SER A 23 8.20 2.93 -19.23
N LYS A 24 8.69 3.04 -17.98
CA LYS A 24 9.98 3.66 -17.65
C LYS A 24 11.09 2.64 -17.40
N ASN A 25 10.79 1.61 -16.63
CA ASN A 25 11.72 0.56 -16.22
C ASN A 25 10.94 -0.74 -15.88
N PRO A 26 10.86 -1.70 -16.82
CA PRO A 26 10.16 -2.98 -16.61
C PRO A 26 10.69 -3.79 -15.43
N ALA A 27 11.99 -3.74 -15.14
CA ALA A 27 12.59 -4.45 -14.02
C ALA A 27 12.18 -3.82 -12.67
N ALA A 28 12.14 -2.48 -12.61
CA ALA A 28 11.65 -1.76 -11.43
C ALA A 28 10.16 -2.03 -11.19
N SER A 29 9.34 -2.09 -12.25
CA SER A 29 7.92 -2.42 -12.15
C SER A 29 7.68 -3.78 -11.47
N LYS A 30 8.40 -4.83 -11.92
CA LYS A 30 8.33 -6.16 -11.30
C LYS A 30 8.78 -6.14 -9.84
N LYS A 31 9.86 -5.43 -9.52
CA LYS A 31 10.35 -5.30 -8.14
C LYS A 31 9.35 -4.58 -7.23
N ALA A 32 8.74 -3.50 -7.71
CA ALA A 32 7.73 -2.74 -6.97
C ALA A 32 6.51 -3.60 -6.65
N ALA A 33 5.94 -4.27 -7.65
CA ALA A 33 4.78 -5.16 -7.45
C ALA A 33 5.08 -6.25 -6.43
N LYS A 34 6.27 -6.87 -6.51
CA LYS A 34 6.70 -7.89 -5.55
C LYS A 34 6.79 -7.33 -4.13
N ILE A 35 7.44 -6.18 -3.94
CA ILE A 35 7.59 -5.56 -2.61
C ILE A 35 6.22 -5.15 -2.04
N ILE A 36 5.33 -4.55 -2.84
CA ILE A 36 3.99 -4.18 -2.39
C ILE A 36 3.22 -5.40 -1.90
N VAL A 37 3.19 -6.48 -2.69
CA VAL A 37 2.50 -7.71 -2.30
C VAL A 37 3.11 -8.33 -1.04
N GLN A 38 4.44 -8.40 -0.94
CA GLN A 38 5.11 -8.94 0.25
C GLN A 38 4.81 -8.11 1.51
N SER A 39 4.86 -6.79 1.40
CA SER A 39 4.52 -5.89 2.51
C SER A 39 3.06 -6.01 2.90
N ILE A 40 2.13 -6.14 1.96
CA ILE A 40 0.72 -6.31 2.32
C ILE A 40 0.46 -7.65 3.02
N ARG A 41 1.17 -8.73 2.65
CA ARG A 41 1.02 -10.04 3.29
C ARG A 41 1.40 -10.07 4.77
N ILE A 42 2.24 -9.15 5.25
CA ILE A 42 2.53 -9.09 6.68
C ILE A 42 1.30 -8.73 7.53
N LEU A 43 0.27 -8.13 6.91
CA LEU A 43 -1.01 -7.85 7.55
C LEU A 43 -1.81 -9.11 7.90
N GLU A 44 -1.50 -10.26 7.27
CA GLU A 44 -2.08 -11.56 7.66
C GLU A 44 -1.62 -12.00 9.06
N GLN A 45 -0.45 -11.54 9.51
CA GLN A 45 0.09 -11.87 10.83
C GLN A 45 -0.08 -10.70 11.80
N TYR A 46 0.12 -9.48 11.31
CA TYR A 46 0.13 -8.28 12.12
C TYR A 46 -0.74 -7.18 11.48
N PRO A 47 -2.08 -7.32 11.51
CA PRO A 47 -3.00 -6.36 10.90
C PRO A 47 -2.89 -4.95 11.50
N GLN A 48 -2.37 -4.82 12.72
CA GLN A 48 -2.28 -3.56 13.47
C GLN A 48 -0.97 -2.77 13.30
N ILE A 49 -0.04 -3.22 12.45
CA ILE A 49 1.27 -2.55 12.25
C ILE A 49 1.18 -1.23 11.49
N GLY A 50 0.12 -1.04 10.70
CA GLY A 50 -0.10 0.19 9.98
C GLY A 50 -0.46 1.34 10.93
N ARG A 51 -0.09 2.54 10.51
CA ARG A 51 -0.35 3.76 11.27
C ARG A 51 -1.83 4.13 11.14
N PRO A 52 -2.56 4.37 12.24
CA PRO A 52 -3.90 4.94 12.16
C PRO A 52 -3.88 6.27 11.42
N ARG A 53 -4.94 6.58 10.66
CA ARG A 53 -5.15 7.91 10.09
C ARG A 53 -6.11 8.69 10.99
N ASP A 54 -5.63 9.76 11.59
CA ASP A 54 -6.43 10.61 12.48
C ASP A 54 -7.61 11.30 11.75
N ASP A 55 -7.50 11.50 10.44
CA ASP A 55 -8.51 12.13 9.59
C ASP A 55 -9.59 11.14 9.06
N MET A 56 -9.53 9.87 9.46
CA MET A 56 -10.45 8.82 9.00
C MET A 56 -11.00 8.01 10.19
N ASN A 57 -11.97 7.12 9.91
CA ASN A 57 -12.45 6.19 10.93
C ASN A 57 -11.26 5.39 11.54
N PRO A 58 -11.30 5.07 12.84
CA PRO A 58 -10.18 4.46 13.57
C PRO A 58 -9.76 3.07 13.06
N GLU A 59 -10.60 2.46 12.22
CA GLU A 59 -10.33 1.19 11.56
C GLU A 59 -9.38 1.33 10.36
N TYR A 60 -9.25 2.54 9.79
CA TYR A 60 -8.37 2.82 8.66
C TYR A 60 -6.93 3.05 9.11
N ARG A 61 -6.03 2.44 8.36
CA ARG A 61 -4.60 2.43 8.62
C ARG A 61 -3.81 2.52 7.32
N GLU A 62 -2.64 3.11 7.42
CA GLU A 62 -1.68 3.22 6.34
C GLU A 62 -0.47 2.33 6.62
N LEU A 63 -0.19 1.44 5.68
CA LEU A 63 1.05 0.69 5.64
C LEU A 63 2.02 1.40 4.70
N VAL A 64 3.11 1.93 5.24
CA VAL A 64 4.19 2.53 4.47
C VAL A 64 5.11 1.44 3.93
N ILE A 65 5.36 1.45 2.63
CA ILE A 65 6.10 0.43 1.89
C ILE A 65 7.32 1.10 1.23
N GLY A 66 8.51 0.83 1.77
CA GLY A 66 9.75 1.39 1.23
C GLY A 66 10.06 0.86 -0.17
N PHE A 67 10.24 1.76 -1.15
CA PHE A 67 10.68 1.42 -2.51
C PHE A 67 11.30 2.63 -3.22
N GLY A 68 12.56 2.52 -3.63
CA GLY A 68 13.25 3.65 -4.26
C GLY A 68 13.32 4.88 -3.35
N HIS A 69 13.12 6.07 -3.92
CA HIS A 69 13.27 7.35 -3.20
C HIS A 69 12.02 7.73 -2.38
N HIS A 70 10.83 7.33 -2.82
CA HIS A 70 9.58 7.81 -2.27
C HIS A 70 8.59 6.71 -1.87
N GLY A 71 8.81 5.43 -2.17
CA GLY A 71 7.95 4.35 -1.70
C GLY A 71 6.47 4.38 -2.11
N TYR A 72 5.68 3.53 -1.47
CA TYR A 72 4.23 3.42 -1.63
C TYR A 72 3.52 3.43 -0.27
N VAL A 73 2.23 3.75 -0.28
CA VAL A 73 1.33 3.58 0.86
C VAL A 73 0.18 2.67 0.44
N ALA A 74 -0.07 1.62 1.24
CA ALA A 74 -1.30 0.87 1.16
C ALA A 74 -2.27 1.36 2.25
N LEU A 75 -3.40 1.93 1.85
CA LEU A 75 -4.49 2.25 2.75
C LEU A 75 -5.34 0.98 2.90
N TYR A 76 -5.56 0.58 4.15
CA TYR A 76 -6.38 -0.57 4.47
C TYR A 76 -7.26 -0.29 5.68
N ARG A 77 -8.34 -1.05 5.81
CA ARG A 77 -9.19 -1.03 7.00
C ARG A 77 -9.18 -2.39 7.67
N LEU A 78 -9.34 -2.41 8.98
CA LEU A 78 -9.55 -3.63 9.74
C LEU A 78 -11.03 -3.98 9.77
N ASP A 79 -11.35 -5.24 9.51
CA ASP A 79 -12.71 -5.78 9.53
C ASP A 79 -12.67 -7.20 10.11
N GLY A 80 -13.19 -7.38 11.32
CA GLY A 80 -13.23 -8.70 11.98
C GLY A 80 -11.87 -9.40 12.09
N GLY A 81 -10.78 -8.65 12.23
CA GLY A 81 -9.40 -9.16 12.25
C GLY A 81 -8.77 -9.40 10.87
N SER A 82 -9.50 -9.18 9.78
CA SER A 82 -8.96 -9.18 8.42
C SER A 82 -8.56 -7.76 7.99
N ALA A 83 -7.56 -7.67 7.12
CA ALA A 83 -7.14 -6.41 6.51
C ALA A 83 -7.74 -6.29 5.11
N ILE A 84 -8.55 -5.26 4.87
CA ILE A 84 -9.14 -4.96 3.58
C ILE A 84 -8.37 -3.78 2.98
N VAL A 85 -7.53 -4.05 1.99
CA VAL A 85 -6.77 -3.03 1.26
C VAL A 85 -7.72 -2.30 0.32
N VAL A 86 -7.89 -1.00 0.55
CA VAL A 86 -8.85 -0.16 -0.17
C VAL A 86 -8.21 0.66 -1.28
N ALA A 87 -6.95 1.07 -1.12
CA ALA A 87 -6.21 1.85 -2.10
C ALA A 87 -4.70 1.66 -1.95
N ILE A 88 -3.95 1.79 -3.05
CA ILE A 88 -2.49 1.74 -3.06
C ILE A 88 -1.98 2.94 -3.84
N ARG A 89 -1.11 3.75 -3.24
CA ARG A 89 -0.66 5.03 -3.81
C ARG A 89 0.85 5.14 -3.73
N HIS A 90 1.47 5.89 -4.63
CA HIS A 90 2.83 6.35 -4.41
C HIS A 90 2.84 7.35 -3.25
N GLN A 91 3.88 7.41 -2.40
CA GLN A 91 3.81 8.30 -1.21
C GLN A 91 3.62 9.78 -1.59
N LEU A 92 4.19 10.23 -2.71
CA LEU A 92 3.97 11.57 -3.24
C LEU A 92 2.49 11.85 -3.59
N GLU A 93 1.73 10.84 -4.03
CA GLU A 93 0.30 10.96 -4.32
C GLU A 93 -0.55 10.86 -3.04
N ALA A 94 0.00 10.28 -1.97
CA ALA A 94 -0.65 10.13 -0.68
C ALA A 94 -0.45 11.34 0.25
N GLY A 95 0.10 12.45 -0.27
CA GLY A 95 0.35 13.66 0.50
C GLY A 95 1.55 13.56 1.45
N TYR A 96 2.40 12.54 1.29
CA TYR A 96 3.68 12.47 1.98
C TYR A 96 4.69 13.24 1.13
N GLU A 97 4.83 14.54 1.42
CA GLU A 97 5.97 15.31 0.92
C GLU A 97 7.24 14.69 1.50
N ALA A 98 8.18 14.31 0.63
CA ALA A 98 9.52 13.99 1.08
C ALA A 98 10.09 15.28 1.67
N ASN A 99 10.11 15.38 3.00
CA ASN A 99 10.83 16.43 3.70
C ASN A 99 12.31 16.18 3.38
N ASN A 100 12.78 16.88 2.36
CA ASN A 100 14.14 16.80 1.84
C ASN A 100 14.98 17.65 2.80
N GLY A 101 15.59 16.98 3.78
CA GLY A 101 16.64 17.56 4.62
C GLY A 101 17.96 17.58 3.89
#